data_AF-A0A380ZKA5-F1
#
_entry.id   AF-A0A380ZKA5-F1
#
_cell.length_a   1.000
_cell.length_b   1.000
_cell.length_c   1.000
_cell.angle_alpha   90.00
_cell.angle_beta   90.00
_cell.angle_gamma   90.00
#
_symmetry.space_group_name_H-M   'P 1'
#
loop_
_entity.id
_entity.type
_entity.pdbx_description
1 polymer ?
#
loop_
_entity_poly.entity_id
_entity_poly.type
_entity_poly.pdbx_seq_one_letter_code
_entity_poly.pdbx_strand_id
1 'polypeptide(L)'
;MFGALIYVENNSCSYKSILFWLNLLAVTGKTVGQIVQQHWHTYGRFYTSRYDYEEVEADKAYACIEQLRTHLPQAGTEIAGLRVKKADDFTYHDPIDQSICYRQGI
;
A
#
# COMPACT_ATOMS: atom_id res chain seq x y z
N MET A 1 40.53 14.90 17.62
CA MET A 1 39.89 15.57 16.47
C MET A 1 38.41 15.26 16.57
N PHE A 2 37.65 16.22 17.09
CA PHE A 2 36.22 16.13 17.34
C PHE A 2 35.43 16.27 16.03
N GLY A 3 34.27 15.61 15.96
CA GLY A 3 33.12 16.12 15.21
C GLY A 3 32.78 15.39 13.91
N ALA A 4 31.94 14.37 14.02
CA ALA A 4 30.90 14.11 13.03
C ALA A 4 29.62 13.71 13.79
N LEU A 5 29.00 14.71 14.42
CA LEU A 5 27.60 14.62 14.81
C LEU A 5 26.79 14.74 13.52
N ILE A 6 26.38 13.62 12.95
CA ILE A 6 25.29 13.62 11.98
C ILE A 6 24.00 13.77 12.79
N TYR A 7 23.62 15.01 13.08
CA TYR A 7 22.25 15.30 13.50
C TYR A 7 21.35 15.14 12.27
N VAL A 8 20.66 14.00 12.18
CA VAL A 8 19.47 13.87 11.32
C VAL A 8 18.25 14.08 12.20
N GLU A 9 17.93 15.34 12.48
CA GLU A 9 16.55 15.67 12.85
C GLU A 9 15.74 15.80 11.56
N ASN A 10 15.09 14.70 11.18
CA ASN A 10 14.04 14.71 10.17
C ASN A 10 13.05 13.63 10.56
N ASN A 11 11.87 13.99 11.10
CA ASN A 11 10.83 13.03 11.48
C ASN A 11 10.19 12.27 10.31
N SER A 12 10.75 12.35 9.11
CA SER A 12 10.32 11.60 7.92
C SER A 12 10.79 10.15 7.97
N CYS A 13 9.90 9.18 7.74
CA CYS A 13 10.24 7.74 7.75
C CYS A 13 11.35 7.35 6.74
N SER A 14 11.58 8.17 5.70
CA SER A 14 12.46 7.85 4.57
C SER A 14 13.92 7.55 4.95
N TYR A 15 14.54 8.31 5.87
CA TYR A 15 15.94 8.04 6.25
C TYR A 15 16.10 6.74 7.04
N LYS A 16 15.12 6.43 7.91
CA LYS A 16 15.10 5.17 8.68
C LYS A 16 14.97 3.97 7.75
N SER A 17 14.13 4.06 6.72
CA SER A 17 13.98 3.01 5.71
C SER A 17 15.27 2.77 4.92
N ILE A 18 15.99 3.83 4.54
CA ILE A 18 17.28 3.70 3.84
C ILE A 18 18.31 3.00 4.73
N LEU A 19 18.46 3.44 5.99
CA LEU A 19 19.41 2.84 6.93
C LEU A 19 19.06 1.37 7.22
N PHE A 20 17.77 1.04 7.31
CA PHE A 20 17.32 -0.34 7.46
C PHE A 20 17.77 -1.22 6.28
N TRP A 21 17.57 -0.75 5.04
CA TRP A 21 18.02 -1.48 3.85
C TRP A 21 19.54 -1.60 3.78
N LEU A 22 20.28 -0.54 4.10
CA LEU A 22 21.74 -0.58 4.14
C LEU A 22 22.24 -1.59 5.19
N ASN A 23 21.62 -1.64 6.37
CA ASN A 23 21.93 -2.64 7.38
C ASN A 23 21.63 -4.07 6.89
N LEU A 24 20.48 -4.27 6.23
CA LEU A 24 20.11 -5.58 5.68
C LEU A 24 21.13 -6.06 4.63
N LEU A 25 21.58 -5.17 3.76
CA LEU A 25 22.63 -5.47 2.77
C LEU A 25 23.96 -5.81 3.46
N ALA A 26 24.36 -5.02 4.46
CA ALA A 26 25.61 -5.21 5.19
C ALA A 26 25.65 -6.55 5.95
N VAL A 27 24.58 -6.90 6.65
CA VAL A 27 24.51 -8.13 7.46
C VAL A 27 24.34 -9.39 6.61
N THR A 28 23.62 -9.31 5.49
CA THR A 28 23.37 -10.49 4.64
C THR A 28 24.44 -10.73 3.57
N GLY A 29 25.18 -9.69 3.17
CA GLY A 29 26.12 -9.73 2.04
C GLY A 29 25.45 -9.96 0.68
N LYS A 30 24.12 -9.85 0.60
CA LYS A 30 23.32 -10.10 -0.61
C LYS A 30 23.01 -8.79 -1.32
N THR A 31 22.74 -8.88 -2.61
CA THR A 31 22.13 -7.77 -3.37
C THR A 31 20.65 -7.62 -3.02
N VAL A 32 20.10 -6.42 -3.26
CA VAL A 32 18.65 -6.16 -3.09
C VAL A 32 17.81 -7.18 -3.87
N GLY A 33 18.19 -7.48 -5.12
CA GLY A 33 17.48 -8.45 -5.96
C GLY A 33 17.42 -9.84 -5.35
N GLN A 34 18.52 -10.34 -4.80
CA GLN A 34 18.57 -11.64 -4.13
C GLN A 34 17.68 -11.68 -2.88
N ILE A 35 17.68 -10.60 -2.08
CA ILE A 35 16.85 -10.48 -0.88
C ILE A 35 15.36 -10.52 -1.27
N VAL A 36 14.96 -9.72 -2.25
CA VAL A 36 13.57 -9.62 -2.70
C VAL A 36 13.09 -10.92 -3.33
N GLN A 37 13.90 -11.54 -4.20
CA GLN A 37 13.56 -12.83 -4.82
C GLN A 37 13.43 -13.94 -3.78
N GLN A 38 14.33 -13.98 -2.79
CA GLN A 38 14.22 -14.93 -1.69
C GLN A 38 12.94 -14.68 -0.86
N HIS A 39 12.61 -13.42 -0.58
CA HIS A 39 11.37 -13.07 0.13
C HIS A 39 10.13 -13.55 -0.65
N TRP A 40 10.10 -13.34 -1.96
CA TRP A 40 9.02 -13.83 -2.82
C TRP A 40 8.94 -15.36 -2.86
N HIS A 41 10.06 -16.04 -2.86
CA HIS A 41 10.08 -17.51 -2.80
C HIS A 41 9.49 -18.02 -1.48
N THR A 42 9.76 -17.36 -0.36
CA THR A 42 9.29 -17.79 0.96
C THR A 42 7.82 -17.42 1.23
N TYR A 43 7.39 -16.21 0.86
CA TYR A 43 6.07 -15.67 1.24
C TYR A 43 5.11 -15.48 0.08
N GLY A 44 5.53 -15.78 -1.15
CA GLY A 44 4.82 -15.44 -2.37
C GLY A 44 5.08 -13.99 -2.82
N ARG A 45 4.68 -13.69 -4.06
CA ARG A 45 4.81 -12.36 -4.66
C ARG A 45 3.45 -11.69 -4.78
N PHE A 46 3.30 -10.56 -4.10
CA PHE A 46 2.18 -9.65 -4.31
C PHE A 46 2.49 -8.72 -5.48
N TYR A 47 1.73 -8.85 -6.57
CA TYR A 47 1.82 -7.97 -7.73
C TYR A 47 0.98 -6.73 -7.49
N THR A 48 1.60 -5.55 -7.58
CA THR A 48 0.93 -4.26 -7.34
C THR A 48 1.28 -3.27 -8.45
N SER A 49 0.26 -2.57 -8.95
CA SER A 49 0.35 -1.47 -9.90
C SER A 49 -0.71 -0.44 -9.52
N ARG A 50 -0.39 0.84 -9.64
CA ARG A 50 -1.30 1.94 -9.35
C ARG A 50 -1.51 2.76 -10.61
N TYR A 51 -2.77 3.05 -10.90
CA TYR A 51 -3.18 3.91 -12.01
C TYR A 51 -3.75 5.19 -11.43
N ASP A 52 -3.08 6.31 -11.69
CA ASP A 52 -3.52 7.64 -11.27
C ASP A 52 -4.19 8.34 -12.46
N TYR A 53 -5.45 8.75 -12.28
CA TYR A 53 -6.21 9.51 -13.27
C TYR A 53 -6.24 10.97 -12.82
N GLU A 54 -5.44 11.81 -13.48
CA GLU A 54 -5.28 13.22 -13.14
C GLU A 54 -6.15 14.11 -14.04
N GLU A 55 -6.46 15.32 -13.56
CA GLU A 55 -7.17 16.37 -14.32
C GLU A 55 -8.54 15.92 -14.90
N VAL A 56 -9.25 15.05 -14.18
CA VAL A 56 -10.59 14.59 -14.56
C VAL A 56 -11.68 15.55 -14.09
N GLU A 57 -12.78 15.61 -14.84
CA GLU A 57 -13.98 16.36 -14.47
C GLU A 57 -14.58 15.81 -13.16
N ALA A 58 -14.62 16.65 -12.11
CA ALA A 58 -14.95 16.22 -10.75
C ALA A 58 -16.33 15.54 -10.66
N ASP A 59 -17.35 16.14 -11.27
CA ASP A 59 -18.72 15.60 -11.22
C ASP A 59 -18.82 14.21 -11.85
N LYS A 60 -18.08 13.97 -12.95
CA LYS A 60 -18.02 12.67 -13.61
C LYS A 60 -17.24 11.66 -12.78
N ALA A 61 -16.16 12.08 -12.12
CA ALA A 61 -15.39 11.23 -11.22
C ALA A 61 -16.23 10.79 -10.02
N TYR A 62 -16.97 11.71 -9.38
CA TYR A 62 -17.89 11.39 -8.31
C TYR A 62 -18.98 10.42 -8.78
N ALA A 63 -19.62 10.69 -9.92
CA ALA A 63 -20.64 9.80 -10.46
C ALA A 63 -20.10 8.39 -10.75
N CYS A 64 -18.87 8.27 -11.26
CA CYS A 64 -18.20 6.98 -11.50
C CYS A 64 -18.01 6.19 -10.20
N ILE A 65 -17.49 6.83 -9.15
CA ILE A 65 -17.27 6.20 -7.85
C ILE A 65 -18.60 5.78 -7.20
N GLU A 66 -19.65 6.61 -7.29
CA GLU A 66 -20.99 6.24 -6.79
C GLU A 66 -21.60 5.07 -7.59
N GLN A 67 -21.40 5.03 -8.91
CA GLN A 67 -21.83 3.91 -9.74
C GLN A 67 -21.10 2.61 -9.34
N LEU A 68 -19.79 2.68 -9.09
CA LEU A 68 -19.02 1.53 -8.61
C LEU A 68 -19.54 1.04 -7.27
N ARG A 69 -19.79 1.96 -6.32
CA ARG A 69 -20.33 1.65 -5.00
C ARG A 69 -21.66 0.92 -5.06
N THR A 70 -22.56 1.37 -5.93
CA THR A 70 -23.91 0.81 -6.09
C THR A 70 -23.91 -0.55 -6.78
N HIS A 71 -22.86 -0.88 -7.55
CA HIS A 71 -22.74 -2.11 -8.32
C HIS A 71 -21.62 -3.04 -7.84
N LEU A 72 -21.28 -2.97 -6.56
CA LEU A 72 -20.30 -3.90 -5.98
C LEU A 72 -20.73 -5.36 -6.20
N PRO A 73 -19.84 -6.22 -6.73
CA PRO A 73 -20.18 -7.60 -7.00
C PRO A 73 -20.41 -8.38 -5.70
N GLN A 74 -21.37 -9.29 -5.73
CA GLN A 74 -21.59 -10.18 -4.59
C GLN A 74 -20.47 -11.21 -4.49
N ALA A 75 -20.17 -11.66 -3.26
CA ALA A 75 -19.27 -12.77 -3.05
C ALA A 75 -19.76 -14.01 -3.83
N GLY A 76 -18.87 -14.60 -4.62
CA GLY A 76 -19.17 -15.71 -5.52
C GLY A 76 -19.36 -15.33 -6.98
N THR A 77 -19.50 -14.03 -7.30
CA THR A 77 -19.56 -13.55 -8.69
C THR A 77 -18.24 -13.87 -9.41
N GLU A 78 -18.32 -14.38 -10.64
CA GLU A 78 -17.15 -14.57 -11.50
C GLU A 78 -16.92 -13.36 -12.40
N ILE A 79 -15.69 -12.85 -12.41
CA ILE A 79 -15.26 -11.71 -13.23
C ILE A 79 -13.90 -12.06 -13.82
N ALA A 80 -13.78 -12.04 -15.15
CA ALA A 80 -12.53 -12.34 -15.86
C ALA A 80 -11.85 -13.66 -15.43
N GLY A 81 -12.64 -14.69 -15.11
CA GLY A 81 -12.13 -15.99 -14.65
C GLY A 81 -11.71 -16.04 -13.18
N LEU A 82 -11.95 -14.98 -12.41
CA LEU A 82 -11.68 -14.90 -10.97
C LEU A 82 -13.00 -14.83 -10.20
N ARG A 83 -13.07 -15.53 -9.06
CA ARG A 83 -14.24 -15.53 -8.19
C ARG A 83 -14.08 -14.50 -7.08
N VAL A 84 -15.01 -13.56 -6.99
CA VAL A 84 -15.02 -12.52 -5.96
C VAL A 84 -15.23 -13.16 -4.59
N LYS A 85 -14.30 -12.95 -3.65
CA LYS A 85 -14.45 -13.42 -2.27
C LYS A 85 -15.17 -12.40 -1.38
N LYS A 86 -14.88 -11.12 -1.59
CA LYS A 86 -15.40 -9.98 -0.84
C LYS A 86 -15.31 -8.74 -1.72
N ALA A 87 -16.28 -7.85 -1.61
CA ALA A 87 -16.27 -6.50 -2.18
C ALA A 87 -17.04 -5.58 -1.22
N ASP A 88 -16.45 -4.49 -0.79
CA ASP A 88 -17.00 -3.57 0.20
C ASP A 88 -16.44 -2.15 0.04
N ASP A 89 -17.15 -1.16 0.58
CA ASP A 89 -16.63 0.21 0.72
C ASP A 89 -15.91 0.33 2.07
N PHE A 90 -14.59 0.46 2.02
CA PHE A 90 -13.72 0.31 3.17
C PHE A 90 -14.03 1.35 4.27
N THR A 91 -14.23 0.85 5.47
CA THR A 91 -14.44 1.64 6.69
C THR A 91 -13.42 1.22 7.74
N TYR A 92 -12.73 2.19 8.32
CA TYR A 92 -11.77 1.98 9.39
C TYR A 92 -12.34 2.46 10.72
N HIS A 93 -12.24 1.61 11.74
CA HIS A 93 -12.60 1.92 13.12
C HIS A 93 -11.31 1.99 13.92
N ASP A 94 -10.97 3.16 14.45
CA ASP A 94 -9.75 3.32 15.22
C ASP A 94 -9.92 2.68 16.62
N PRO A 95 -9.05 1.75 17.02
CA PRO A 95 -9.20 1.06 18.30
C PRO A 95 -8.76 1.91 19.51
N ILE A 96 -8.12 3.06 19.30
CA ILE A 96 -7.60 3.94 20.35
C ILE A 96 -8.60 5.05 20.68
N ASP A 97 -9.02 5.81 19.68
CA ASP A 97 -9.93 6.96 19.87
C ASP A 97 -11.39 6.68 19.48
N GLN A 98 -11.67 5.47 18.97
CA GLN A 98 -13.00 5.03 18.53
C GLN A 98 -13.59 5.84 17.37
N SER A 99 -12.76 6.63 16.67
CA SER A 99 -13.18 7.34 15.47
C SER A 99 -13.50 6.38 14.32
N ILE A 100 -14.37 6.82 13.41
CA ILE A 100 -14.80 6.01 12.27
C ILE A 100 -14.56 6.80 10.99
N CYS A 101 -13.75 6.23 10.09
CA CYS A 101 -13.44 6.78 8.78
C CYS A 101 -14.14 5.96 7.70
N TYR A 102 -15.20 6.53 7.11
CA TYR A 102 -15.96 5.93 6.02
C TYR A 102 -15.37 6.30 4.65
N ARG A 103 -15.73 5.53 3.61
CA ARG A 103 -15.43 5.81 2.19
C ARG A 103 -13.94 5.93 1.88
N GLN A 104 -13.13 5.04 2.43
CA GLN A 104 -11.66 5.05 2.31
C GLN A 104 -11.13 4.25 1.11
N GLY A 105 -12.03 3.72 0.28
CA GLY A 105 -11.71 2.96 -0.92
C GLY A 105 -12.78 1.92 -1.20
N ILE A 106 -13.20 1.80 -2.46
CA ILE A 106 -14.15 0.80 -2.95
C ILE A 106 -13.38 -0.34 -3.62
#